data_AF-W6RFX3-F1
#
_entry.id   AF-W6RFX3-F1
#
_cell.length_a   1.000
_cell.length_b   1.000
_cell.length_c   1.000
_cell.angle_alpha   90.00
_cell.angle_beta   90.00
_cell.angle_gamma   90.00
#
_symmetry.space_group_name_H-M   'P 1'
#
loop_
_entity.id
_entity.type
_entity.pdbx_description
1 polymer ?
#
loop_
_entity_poly.entity_id
_entity_poly.type
_entity_poly.pdbx_seq_one_letter_code
_entity_poly.pdbx_strand_id
1 'polypeptide(L)'
;MMSDLITTQHLCRKAVIYIRQSTPHQMVNNQESLRLQNDFIAAGSQLPEFWQRSDIEWGRKKTLLRSLIDKVILQRVVRDRITIRIVWRGGDVTEREVEPRVHALSALSRGAEMEVRLLELAHQGLDDTAIAATLTEEGFRSPRRSYVPVPTVQVVRQRHRVLRQSTPTRSHHLPGWLTVSELAAVADVSRSWIRHRIRNGVISIHQNALHKRVLFPDAAATIAAIQELKSGVRQHLDFTQSATE
;
A
#
# COMPACT_ATOMS: atom_id res chain seq x y z
N MET A 1 10.33 22.04 5.33
CA MET A 1 9.79 20.76 4.84
C MET A 1 9.14 20.98 3.48
N MET A 2 9.63 20.31 2.45
CA MET A 2 9.01 20.30 1.12
C MET A 2 7.65 19.59 1.23
N SER A 3 6.61 20.17 0.61
CA SER A 3 5.28 19.57 0.60
C SER A 3 5.28 18.29 -0.24
N ASP A 4 4.70 17.21 0.26
CA ASP A 4 4.50 15.94 -0.48
C ASP A 4 3.66 16.10 -1.77
N LEU A 5 3.08 17.28 -2.00
CA LEU A 5 2.30 17.62 -3.19
C LEU A 5 3.18 18.20 -4.32
N ILE A 6 4.42 18.60 -4.02
CA ILE A 6 5.34 19.21 -4.98
C ILE A 6 6.49 18.24 -5.26
N THR A 7 6.40 17.51 -6.38
CA THR A 7 7.43 16.55 -6.80
C THR A 7 8.58 17.25 -7.54
N THR A 8 9.73 16.58 -7.64
CA THR A 8 10.91 17.05 -8.40
C THR A 8 10.56 17.39 -9.85
N GLN A 9 9.65 16.63 -10.45
CA GLN A 9 9.16 16.86 -11.81
C GLN A 9 8.40 18.18 -11.95
N HIS A 10 7.75 18.69 -10.88
CA HIS A 10 7.11 20.01 -10.90
C HIS A 10 8.16 21.13 -10.89
N LEU A 11 9.26 20.94 -10.16
CA LEU A 11 10.33 21.92 -10.02
C LEU A 11 11.22 22.02 -11.26
N CYS A 12 11.30 20.98 -12.09
CA CYS A 12 12.05 20.99 -13.35
C CYS A 12 11.40 21.83 -14.47
N ARG A 13 10.18 22.37 -14.28
CA ARG A 13 9.49 23.16 -15.30
C ARG A 13 9.87 24.64 -15.21
N LYS A 14 10.18 25.25 -16.36
CA LYS A 14 10.40 26.70 -16.46
C LYS A 14 9.06 27.43 -16.33
N ALA A 15 8.97 28.36 -15.38
CA ALA A 15 7.89 29.34 -15.34
C ALA A 15 8.25 30.49 -16.29
N VAL A 16 7.36 30.83 -17.22
CA VAL A 16 7.56 31.94 -18.16
C VAL A 16 6.52 33.01 -17.84
N ILE A 17 6.98 34.23 -17.57
CA ILE A 17 6.11 35.40 -17.39
C ILE A 17 6.14 36.17 -18.70
N TYR A 18 5.00 36.20 -19.41
CA TYR A 18 4.83 37.05 -20.58
C TYR A 18 4.21 38.37 -20.18
N ILE A 19 4.85 39.48 -20.57
CA ILE A 19 4.37 40.84 -20.32
C ILE A 19 4.07 41.45 -21.67
N ARG A 20 2.79 41.78 -21.90
CA ARG A 20 2.33 42.44 -23.11
C ARG A 20 2.93 43.85 -23.16
N GLN A 21 3.66 44.15 -24.23
CA GLN A 21 4.20 45.49 -24.43
C GLN A 21 3.08 46.47 -24.81
N SER A 22 3.09 47.64 -24.17
CA SER A 22 2.26 48.78 -24.55
C SER A 22 2.77 49.39 -25.87
N THR A 23 1.89 50.02 -26.64
CA THR A 23 2.31 50.70 -27.88
C THR A 23 3.19 51.93 -27.59
N PRO A 24 4.11 52.35 -28.50
CA PRO A 24 5.02 53.47 -28.26
C PRO A 24 4.31 54.78 -27.85
N HIS A 25 3.14 55.06 -28.43
CA HIS A 25 2.34 56.24 -28.07
C HIS A 25 1.79 56.18 -26.63
N GLN A 26 1.40 54.99 -26.16
CA GLN A 26 0.93 54.78 -24.79
C GLN A 26 2.07 54.90 -23.76
N MET A 27 3.31 54.56 -24.15
CA MET A 27 4.48 54.67 -23.27
C MET A 27 4.87 56.11 -22.97
N VAL A 28 4.69 57.04 -23.92
CA VAL A 28 4.98 58.47 -23.73
C VAL A 28 4.00 59.12 -22.76
N ASN A 29 2.72 58.74 -22.82
CA ASN A 29 1.67 59.33 -21.99
C ASN A 29 1.52 58.65 -20.60
N ASN A 30 1.92 57.39 -20.45
CA ASN A 30 1.72 56.61 -19.22
C ASN A 30 3.06 56.14 -18.62
N GLN A 31 3.91 57.09 -18.24
CA GLN A 31 5.24 56.82 -17.68
C GLN A 31 5.21 55.93 -16.42
N GLU A 32 4.19 56.09 -15.56
CA GLU A 32 4.00 55.21 -14.40
C GLU A 32 3.73 53.76 -14.77
N SER A 33 2.92 53.52 -15.81
CA SER A 33 2.64 52.16 -16.28
C SER A 33 3.89 51.48 -16.84
N LEU A 34 4.74 52.24 -17.55
CA LEU A 34 6.01 51.74 -18.05
C LEU A 34 6.99 51.42 -16.90
N ARG A 35 7.06 52.29 -15.89
CA ARG A 35 7.88 52.06 -14.70
C ARG A 35 7.44 50.80 -13.95
N LEU A 36 6.13 50.66 -13.70
CA LEU A 36 5.56 49.47 -13.05
C LEU A 36 5.81 48.19 -13.87
N GLN A 37 5.74 48.25 -15.20
CA GLN A 37 6.09 47.11 -16.06
C GLN A 37 7.56 46.72 -15.91
N ASN A 38 8.48 47.69 -15.92
CA ASN A 38 9.91 47.44 -15.76
C ASN A 38 10.24 46.90 -14.35
N ASP A 39 9.65 47.48 -13.31
CA ASP A 39 9.80 47.02 -11.93
C ASP A 39 9.28 45.58 -11.77
N PHE A 40 8.17 45.25 -12.45
CA PHE A 40 7.62 43.90 -12.47
C PHE A 40 8.51 42.90 -13.24
N ILE A 41 9.13 43.30 -14.36
CA ILE A 41 10.13 42.49 -15.07
C ILE A 41 11.33 42.21 -14.17
N ALA A 42 11.86 43.24 -13.51
CA ALA A 42 12.98 43.12 -12.61
C ALA A 42 12.65 42.23 -11.39
N ALA A 43 11.44 42.35 -10.83
CA ALA A 43 10.98 41.45 -9.79
C ALA A 43 10.81 40.00 -10.28
N GLY A 44 10.34 39.84 -11.53
CA GLY A 44 10.15 38.53 -12.16
C GLY A 44 11.46 37.76 -12.36
N SER A 45 12.56 38.43 -12.69
CA SER A 45 13.88 37.77 -12.84
C SER A 45 14.44 37.27 -11.51
N GLN A 46 14.11 37.95 -10.40
CA GLN A 46 14.49 37.55 -9.04
C GLN A 46 13.54 36.50 -8.42
N LEU A 47 12.43 36.18 -9.10
CA LEU A 47 11.41 35.29 -8.57
C LEU A 47 11.93 33.88 -8.23
N PRO A 48 12.81 33.23 -9.02
CA PRO A 48 13.34 31.91 -8.66
C PRO A 48 14.10 31.92 -7.33
N GLU A 49 14.95 32.93 -7.12
CA GLU A 49 15.72 33.11 -5.89
C GLU A 49 14.79 33.41 -4.71
N PHE A 50 13.88 34.38 -4.89
CA PHE A 50 12.84 34.70 -3.91
C PHE A 50 12.06 33.46 -3.50
N TRP A 51 11.61 32.63 -4.45
CA TRP A 51 10.80 31.46 -4.18
C TRP A 51 11.53 30.37 -3.37
N GLN A 52 12.85 30.26 -3.53
CA GLN A 52 13.67 29.27 -2.82
C GLN A 52 14.04 29.68 -1.39
N ARG A 53 13.94 30.98 -1.05
CA ARG A 53 14.27 31.44 0.31
C ARG A 53 13.35 30.82 1.37
N SER A 54 13.96 30.41 2.48
CA SER A 54 13.32 29.76 3.62
C SER A 54 12.65 30.72 4.60
N ASP A 55 12.98 32.02 4.53
CA ASP A 55 12.43 33.09 5.37
C ASP A 55 11.06 33.61 4.90
N ILE A 56 10.64 33.23 3.69
CA ILE A 56 9.35 33.63 3.14
C ILE A 56 8.24 32.72 3.64
N GLU A 57 7.31 33.31 4.36
CA GLU A 57 6.11 32.64 4.82
C GLU A 57 5.27 32.10 3.66
N TRP A 58 4.74 30.88 3.83
CA TRP A 58 3.83 30.25 2.87
C TRP A 58 2.60 31.10 2.52
N GLY A 59 2.12 31.94 3.45
CA GLY A 59 1.04 32.89 3.19
C GLY A 59 1.37 33.84 2.03
N ARG A 60 2.57 34.43 2.01
CA ARG A 60 3.01 35.35 0.94
C ARG A 60 3.13 34.65 -0.41
N LYS A 61 3.70 33.44 -0.44
CA LYS A 61 3.77 32.60 -1.65
C LYS A 61 2.38 32.30 -2.22
N LYS A 62 1.41 31.97 -1.35
CA LYS A 62 0.02 31.75 -1.77
C LYS A 62 -0.64 33.03 -2.30
N THR A 63 -0.39 34.18 -1.68
CA THR A 63 -0.94 35.47 -2.14
C THR A 63 -0.43 35.81 -3.54
N LEU A 64 0.86 35.64 -3.80
CA LEU A 64 1.43 35.84 -5.14
C LEU A 64 0.81 34.89 -6.18
N LEU A 65 0.66 33.61 -5.87
CA LEU A 65 -0.01 32.68 -6.79
C LEU A 65 -1.47 33.09 -7.06
N ARG A 66 -2.20 33.52 -6.03
CA ARG A 66 -3.59 33.98 -6.17
C ARG A 66 -3.73 35.24 -7.02
N SER A 67 -2.74 36.13 -7.02
CA SER A 67 -2.79 37.31 -7.89
C SER A 67 -2.55 36.97 -9.37
N LEU A 68 -1.79 35.90 -9.64
CA LEU A 68 -1.50 35.43 -11.00
C LEU A 68 -2.60 34.54 -11.59
N ILE A 69 -3.37 33.86 -10.75
CA ILE A 69 -4.46 32.97 -11.17
C ILE A 69 -5.74 33.79 -11.39
N ASP A 70 -6.34 33.66 -12.57
CA ASP A 70 -7.67 34.21 -12.87
C ASP A 70 -8.78 33.32 -12.31
N LYS A 71 -8.76 32.03 -12.67
CA LYS A 71 -9.69 31.03 -12.16
C LYS A 71 -9.11 29.62 -12.22
N VAL A 72 -9.63 28.74 -11.36
CA VAL A 72 -9.35 27.30 -11.39
C VAL A 72 -10.66 26.57 -11.66
N ILE A 73 -10.67 25.77 -12.72
CA ILE A 73 -11.82 24.96 -13.12
C ILE A 73 -11.50 23.51 -12.77
N LEU A 74 -12.38 22.89 -11.99
CA LEU A 74 -12.30 21.47 -11.63
C LEU A 74 -13.40 20.73 -12.37
N GLN A 75 -13.03 19.80 -13.24
CA GLN A 75 -13.97 18.96 -13.97
C GLN A 75 -13.77 17.52 -13.55
N ARG A 76 -14.85 16.89 -13.05
CA ARG A 76 -14.87 15.49 -12.66
C ARG A 76 -15.81 14.73 -13.58
N VAL A 77 -15.26 14.19 -14.67
CA VAL A 77 -16.03 13.37 -15.63
C VAL A 77 -16.25 11.96 -15.09
N VAL A 78 -15.26 11.42 -14.37
CA VAL A 78 -15.30 10.10 -13.74
C VAL A 78 -14.88 10.20 -12.27
N ARG A 79 -15.27 9.23 -11.43
CA ARG A 79 -15.15 9.34 -9.96
C ARG A 79 -13.68 9.42 -9.48
N ASP A 80 -12.76 8.81 -10.21
CA ASP A 80 -11.35 8.66 -9.86
C ASP A 80 -10.38 9.55 -10.65
N ARG A 81 -10.89 10.45 -11.50
CA ARG A 81 -10.09 11.43 -12.26
C ARG A 81 -10.74 12.81 -12.19
N ILE A 82 -9.92 13.82 -11.88
CA ILE A 82 -10.33 15.22 -11.90
C ILE A 82 -9.36 15.95 -12.82
N THR A 83 -9.90 16.60 -13.83
CA THR A 83 -9.16 17.54 -14.66
C THR A 83 -9.16 18.89 -13.97
N ILE A 84 -7.98 19.40 -13.66
CA ILE A 84 -7.74 20.72 -13.09
C ILE A 84 -7.22 21.62 -14.20
N ARG A 85 -7.96 22.68 -14.50
CA ARG A 85 -7.56 23.69 -15.48
C ARG A 85 -7.36 25.03 -14.76
N ILE A 86 -6.11 25.50 -14.73
CA ILE A 86 -5.72 26.80 -14.19
C ILE A 86 -5.69 27.79 -15.35
N VAL A 87 -6.50 28.85 -15.24
CA VAL A 87 -6.48 29.98 -16.17
C VAL A 87 -5.70 31.11 -15.49
N TRP A 88 -4.66 31.60 -16.15
CA TRP A 88 -3.80 32.66 -15.64
C TRP A 88 -4.31 34.04 -16.08
N ARG A 89 -3.94 35.09 -15.35
CA ARG A 89 -4.32 36.50 -15.66
C ARG A 89 -3.79 37.05 -17.00
N GLY A 90 -3.10 36.22 -17.80
CA GLY A 90 -2.71 36.51 -19.19
C GLY A 90 -3.48 35.72 -20.25
N GLY A 91 -4.49 34.93 -19.85
CA GLY A 91 -5.25 34.06 -20.76
C GLY A 91 -4.62 32.68 -21.02
N ASP A 92 -3.38 32.47 -20.58
CA ASP A 92 -2.72 31.17 -20.66
C ASP A 92 -3.43 30.12 -19.79
N VAL A 93 -3.30 28.85 -20.19
CA VAL A 93 -4.01 27.74 -19.57
C VAL A 93 -3.04 26.60 -19.25
N THR A 94 -3.01 26.23 -17.98
CA THR A 94 -2.34 25.00 -17.55
C THR A 94 -3.38 23.95 -17.17
N GLU A 95 -3.35 22.81 -17.85
CA GLU A 95 -4.24 21.70 -17.57
C GLU A 95 -3.47 20.54 -16.93
N ARG A 96 -4.12 19.89 -15.96
CA ARG A 96 -3.55 18.75 -15.27
C ARG A 96 -4.63 17.79 -14.82
N GLU A 97 -4.39 16.51 -15.08
CA GLU A 97 -5.21 15.45 -14.53
C GLU A 97 -4.67 15.00 -13.17
N VAL A 98 -5.56 14.84 -12.20
CA VAL A 98 -5.24 14.26 -10.90
C VAL A 98 -6.14 13.06 -10.63
N GLU A 99 -5.55 12.08 -9.97
CA GLU A 99 -6.21 10.83 -9.61
C GLU A 99 -6.57 10.84 -8.12
N PRO A 100 -7.74 11.38 -7.72
CA PRO A 100 -8.15 11.44 -6.32
C PRO A 100 -8.31 10.04 -5.72
N ARG A 101 -8.19 9.98 -4.39
CA ARG A 101 -8.57 8.79 -3.63
C ARG A 101 -10.08 8.55 -3.78
N VAL A 102 -10.45 7.31 -4.04
CA VAL A 102 -11.85 6.89 -4.11
C VAL A 102 -12.17 5.88 -3.01
N HIS A 103 -13.46 5.66 -2.75
CA HIS A 103 -13.92 4.86 -1.62
C HIS A 103 -13.88 3.34 -1.89
N ALA A 104 -13.93 2.92 -3.15
CA ALA A 104 -14.02 1.52 -3.53
C ALA A 104 -13.34 1.23 -4.88
N LEU A 105 -13.04 -0.05 -5.13
CA LEU A 105 -12.43 -0.50 -6.39
C LEU A 105 -13.36 -0.27 -7.59
N SER A 106 -14.67 -0.47 -7.40
CA SER A 106 -15.70 -0.20 -8.41
C SER A 106 -15.84 1.28 -8.77
N ALA A 107 -15.27 2.19 -7.97
CA ALA A 107 -15.26 3.62 -8.28
C ALA A 107 -14.04 4.04 -9.13
N LEU A 108 -13.12 3.12 -9.43
CA LEU A 108 -12.01 3.36 -10.35
C LEU A 108 -12.46 3.10 -11.79
N SER A 109 -12.07 3.98 -12.70
CA SER A 109 -12.39 3.87 -14.13
C SER A 109 -11.80 2.59 -14.74
N ARG A 110 -10.59 2.21 -14.31
CA ARG A 110 -9.91 0.95 -14.72
C ARG A 110 -10.12 -0.19 -13.71
N GLY A 111 -11.07 -0.07 -12.78
CA GLY A 111 -11.28 -1.06 -11.73
C GLY A 111 -11.74 -2.42 -12.26
N ALA A 112 -12.67 -2.42 -13.21
CA ALA A 112 -13.17 -3.64 -13.85
C ALA A 112 -12.11 -4.32 -14.71
N GLU A 113 -11.33 -3.54 -15.48
CA GLU A 113 -10.20 -4.03 -16.28
C GLU A 113 -9.15 -4.69 -15.39
N MET A 114 -8.79 -4.04 -14.27
CA MET A 114 -7.86 -4.60 -13.28
C MET A 114 -8.36 -5.93 -12.70
N GLU A 115 -9.67 -6.02 -12.43
CA GLU A 115 -10.28 -7.23 -11.87
C GLU A 115 -10.24 -8.40 -12.86
N VAL A 116 -10.55 -8.17 -14.14
CA VAL A 116 -10.40 -9.17 -15.21
C VAL A 116 -8.94 -9.64 -15.31
N ARG A 117 -8.01 -8.68 -15.41
CA ARG A 117 -6.57 -8.96 -15.56
C ARG A 117 -6.00 -9.74 -14.38
N LEU A 118 -6.39 -9.36 -13.16
CA LEU A 118 -6.04 -10.05 -11.94
C LEU A 118 -6.50 -11.51 -11.96
N LEU A 119 -7.74 -11.76 -12.39
CA LEU A 119 -8.28 -13.10 -12.47
C LEU A 119 -7.54 -13.93 -13.52
N GLU A 120 -7.20 -13.37 -14.69
CA GLU A 120 -6.36 -14.06 -15.68
C GLU A 120 -5.03 -14.53 -15.08
N LEU A 121 -4.31 -13.63 -14.41
CA LEU A 121 -3.02 -13.95 -13.78
C LEU A 121 -3.18 -14.97 -12.64
N ALA A 122 -4.30 -14.91 -11.90
CA ALA A 122 -4.60 -15.87 -10.84
C ALA A 122 -4.90 -17.28 -11.40
N HIS A 123 -5.62 -17.38 -12.53
CA HIS A 123 -5.89 -18.66 -13.19
C HIS A 123 -4.62 -19.26 -13.82
N GLN A 124 -3.63 -18.45 -14.19
CA GLN A 124 -2.30 -18.89 -14.60
C GLN A 124 -1.44 -19.42 -13.43
N GLY A 125 -1.93 -19.32 -12.20
CA GLY A 125 -1.25 -19.85 -11.01
C GLY A 125 -0.15 -18.94 -10.44
N LEU A 126 -0.10 -17.67 -10.86
CA LEU A 126 0.87 -16.72 -10.29
C LEU A 126 0.59 -16.45 -8.81
N ASP A 127 1.67 -16.14 -8.08
CA ASP A 127 1.60 -15.72 -6.69
C ASP A 127 0.96 -14.32 -6.56
N ASP A 128 0.32 -14.02 -5.43
CA ASP A 128 -0.42 -12.77 -5.18
C ASP A 128 0.56 -11.59 -5.14
N THR A 129 1.81 -11.83 -4.73
CA THR A 129 2.90 -10.86 -4.78
C THR A 129 3.31 -10.54 -6.21
N ALA A 130 3.45 -11.56 -7.06
CA ALA A 130 3.76 -11.40 -8.47
C ALA A 130 2.60 -10.71 -9.21
N ILE A 131 1.36 -11.12 -8.96
CA ILE A 131 0.17 -10.47 -9.53
C ILE A 131 0.11 -8.99 -9.13
N ALA A 132 0.33 -8.67 -7.85
CA ALA A 132 0.33 -7.28 -7.38
C ALA A 132 1.43 -6.43 -8.05
N ALA A 133 2.63 -7.00 -8.25
CA ALA A 133 3.73 -6.35 -8.95
C ALA A 133 3.38 -6.09 -10.41
N THR A 134 2.94 -7.13 -11.14
CA THR A 134 2.54 -7.01 -12.56
C THR A 134 1.43 -5.99 -12.76
N LEU A 135 0.37 -6.03 -11.94
CA LEU A 135 -0.72 -5.04 -12.05
C LEU A 135 -0.22 -3.61 -11.77
N THR A 136 0.72 -3.45 -10.83
CA THR A 136 1.32 -2.15 -10.54
C THR A 136 2.18 -1.65 -11.71
N GLU A 137 2.94 -2.53 -12.35
CA GLU A 137 3.75 -2.23 -13.54
C GLU A 137 2.87 -1.89 -14.76
N GLU A 138 1.74 -2.56 -14.92
CA GLU A 138 0.71 -2.27 -15.94
C GLU A 138 -0.07 -0.95 -15.65
N GLY A 139 0.29 -0.24 -14.57
CA GLY A 139 -0.26 1.07 -14.22
C GLY A 139 -1.62 1.01 -13.52
N PHE A 140 -2.02 -0.16 -13.00
CA PHE A 140 -3.20 -0.25 -12.15
C PHE A 140 -2.90 0.22 -10.73
N ARG A 141 -3.96 0.60 -10.01
CA ARG A 141 -3.87 1.13 -8.65
C ARG A 141 -5.07 0.76 -7.81
N SER A 142 -4.90 0.79 -6.50
CA SER A 142 -5.99 0.66 -5.55
C SER A 142 -6.67 2.00 -5.23
N PRO A 143 -7.88 2.01 -4.65
CA PRO A 143 -8.66 3.23 -4.40
C PRO A 143 -7.92 4.33 -3.62
N ARG A 144 -7.05 3.93 -2.69
CA ARG A 144 -6.32 4.84 -1.78
C ARG A 144 -4.81 4.88 -2.01
N ARG A 145 -4.28 4.09 -2.94
CA ARG A 145 -2.84 3.96 -3.20
C ARG A 145 -2.57 4.14 -4.70
N SER A 146 -1.36 4.53 -5.07
CA SER A 146 -0.94 4.65 -6.47
C SER A 146 -0.47 3.33 -7.08
N TYR A 147 -0.59 2.22 -6.35
CA TYR A 147 -0.19 0.87 -6.73
C TYR A 147 -1.22 -0.15 -6.25
N VAL A 148 -1.10 -1.40 -6.70
CA VAL A 148 -1.94 -2.52 -6.26
C VAL A 148 -1.25 -3.28 -5.12
N PRO A 149 -1.76 -3.25 -3.88
CA PRO A 149 -1.19 -4.01 -2.79
C PRO A 149 -1.74 -5.45 -2.78
N VAL A 150 -0.93 -6.39 -2.29
CA VAL A 150 -1.27 -7.82 -2.19
C VAL A 150 -2.64 -8.11 -1.55
N PRO A 151 -3.07 -7.40 -0.46
CA PRO A 151 -4.41 -7.60 0.09
C PRO A 151 -5.54 -7.29 -0.88
N THR A 152 -5.36 -6.35 -1.82
CA THR A 152 -6.37 -6.09 -2.86
C THR A 152 -6.51 -7.30 -3.78
N VAL A 153 -5.37 -7.89 -4.17
CA VAL A 153 -5.35 -9.12 -4.97
C VAL A 153 -6.08 -10.25 -4.25
N GLN A 154 -5.76 -10.47 -2.97
CA GLN A 154 -6.40 -11.49 -2.14
C GLN A 154 -7.90 -11.31 -2.03
N VAL A 155 -8.38 -10.09 -1.76
CA VAL A 155 -9.83 -9.81 -1.60
C VAL A 155 -10.59 -10.08 -2.90
N VAL A 156 -10.07 -9.62 -4.04
CA VAL A 156 -10.70 -9.85 -5.36
C VAL A 156 -10.69 -11.35 -5.67
N ARG A 157 -9.55 -12.01 -5.50
CA ARG A 157 -9.40 -13.44 -5.77
C ARG A 157 -10.36 -14.30 -4.92
N GLN A 158 -10.46 -14.01 -3.62
CA GLN A 158 -11.35 -14.70 -2.69
C GLN A 158 -12.83 -14.46 -3.02
N ARG A 159 -13.20 -13.22 -3.39
CA ARG A 159 -14.56 -12.88 -3.81
C ARG A 159 -15.00 -13.71 -5.02
N HIS A 160 -14.10 -13.95 -5.97
CA HIS A 160 -14.32 -14.77 -7.17
C HIS A 160 -14.05 -16.26 -6.97
N ARG A 161 -13.79 -16.69 -5.73
CA ARG A 161 -13.53 -18.10 -5.37
C ARG A 161 -12.37 -18.74 -6.15
N VAL A 162 -11.42 -17.94 -6.63
CA VAL A 162 -10.18 -18.45 -7.22
C VAL A 162 -9.26 -18.83 -6.05
N LEU A 163 -9.24 -20.11 -5.72
CA LEU A 163 -8.38 -20.64 -4.66
C LEU A 163 -7.00 -20.88 -5.24
N ARG A 164 -5.96 -20.63 -4.45
CA ARG A 164 -4.64 -21.16 -4.79
C ARG A 164 -4.74 -22.67 -4.85
N GLN A 165 -4.04 -23.26 -5.82
CA GLN A 165 -3.55 -24.62 -5.66
C GLN A 165 -2.74 -24.59 -4.36
N SER A 166 -3.36 -25.14 -3.31
CA SER A 166 -2.83 -25.06 -1.96
C SER A 166 -1.42 -25.61 -2.04
N THR A 167 -0.41 -24.78 -1.73
CA THR A 167 0.90 -25.33 -1.40
C THR A 167 0.61 -26.39 -0.36
N PRO A 168 0.98 -27.68 -0.58
CA PRO A 168 0.59 -28.75 0.32
C PRO A 168 0.87 -28.25 1.73
N THR A 169 -0.19 -28.21 2.53
CA THR A 169 -0.12 -27.80 3.94
C THR A 169 1.14 -28.42 4.49
N ARG A 170 2.00 -27.59 5.12
CA ARG A 170 3.31 -27.97 5.66
C ARG A 170 3.20 -28.99 6.81
N SER A 171 2.49 -30.09 6.63
CA SER A 171 2.62 -31.34 7.37
C SER A 171 3.79 -32.10 6.74
N HIS A 172 5.00 -31.60 6.97
CA HIS A 172 6.15 -32.51 6.91
C HIS A 172 6.07 -33.33 8.18
N HIS A 173 5.43 -34.50 8.08
CA HIS A 173 5.62 -35.56 9.05
C HIS A 173 7.13 -35.78 9.17
N LEU A 174 7.67 -35.57 10.36
CA LEU A 174 9.07 -35.84 10.64
C LEU A 174 9.14 -37.31 11.08
N PRO A 175 9.86 -38.19 10.37
CA PRO A 175 9.99 -39.58 10.80
C PRO A 175 10.47 -39.64 12.26
N GLY A 176 9.74 -40.36 13.11
CA GLY A 176 10.02 -40.48 14.55
C GLY A 176 9.39 -39.39 15.43
N TRP A 177 8.71 -38.37 14.86
CA TRP A 177 8.10 -37.27 15.61
C TRP A 177 6.69 -36.91 15.12
N LEU A 178 5.74 -36.87 16.04
CA LEU A 178 4.37 -36.41 15.81
C LEU A 178 4.21 -34.94 16.18
N THR A 179 3.60 -34.16 15.28
CA THR A 179 3.08 -32.83 15.61
C THR A 179 1.80 -32.92 16.44
N VAL A 180 1.41 -31.82 17.11
CA VAL A 180 0.13 -31.74 17.85
C VAL A 180 -1.08 -32.15 16.98
N SER A 181 -1.04 -31.90 15.67
CA SER A 181 -2.14 -32.28 14.77
C SER A 181 -2.14 -33.78 14.45
N GLU A 182 -0.97 -34.38 14.25
CA GLU A 182 -0.85 -35.82 13.99
C GLU A 182 -1.16 -36.63 15.26
N LEU A 183 -0.62 -36.22 16.42
CA LEU A 183 -0.93 -36.85 17.70
C LEU A 183 -2.42 -36.78 18.03
N ALA A 184 -3.07 -35.64 17.77
CA ALA A 184 -4.52 -35.49 17.94
C ALA A 184 -5.31 -36.49 17.08
N ALA A 185 -4.89 -36.70 15.84
CA ALA A 185 -5.53 -37.63 14.92
C ALA A 185 -5.33 -39.09 15.35
N VAL A 186 -4.10 -39.47 15.72
CA VAL A 186 -3.77 -40.86 16.08
C VAL A 186 -4.31 -41.25 17.45
N ALA A 187 -4.34 -40.33 18.42
CA ALA A 187 -4.85 -40.59 19.76
C ALA A 187 -6.37 -40.32 19.93
N ASP A 188 -7.07 -39.98 18.85
CA ASP A 188 -8.49 -39.59 18.84
C ASP A 188 -8.84 -38.52 19.90
N VAL A 189 -8.09 -37.41 19.90
CA VAL A 189 -8.32 -36.27 20.79
C VAL A 189 -8.32 -34.96 20.02
N SER A 190 -8.99 -33.94 20.57
CA SER A 190 -9.00 -32.64 19.91
C SER A 190 -7.65 -31.91 20.07
N ARG A 191 -7.22 -31.21 19.01
CA ARG A 191 -6.01 -30.37 19.03
C ARG A 191 -6.03 -29.29 20.11
N SER A 192 -7.22 -28.73 20.39
CA SER A 192 -7.43 -27.74 21.45
C SER A 192 -7.23 -28.32 22.84
N TRP A 193 -7.64 -29.57 23.06
CA TRP A 193 -7.44 -30.28 24.33
C TRP A 193 -5.96 -30.50 24.63
N ILE A 194 -5.18 -30.98 23.66
CA ILE A 194 -3.71 -31.15 23.81
C ILE A 194 -3.07 -29.80 24.14
N ARG A 195 -3.37 -28.74 23.37
CA ARG A 195 -2.83 -27.39 23.63
C ARG A 195 -3.21 -26.83 25.00
N HIS A 196 -4.43 -27.10 25.46
CA HIS A 196 -4.89 -26.67 26.78
C HIS A 196 -4.14 -27.41 27.90
N ARG A 197 -3.89 -28.72 27.75
CA ARG A 197 -3.13 -29.52 28.71
C ARG A 197 -1.65 -29.13 28.77
N ILE A 198 -1.05 -28.74 27.65
CA ILE A 198 0.29 -28.14 27.63
C ILE A 198 0.29 -26.78 28.34
N ARG A 199 -0.67 -25.90 28.03
CA ARG A 199 -0.76 -24.56 28.63
C ARG A 199 -0.93 -24.59 30.14
N ASN A 200 -1.72 -25.53 30.64
CA ASN A 200 -1.99 -25.67 32.07
C ASN A 200 -0.94 -26.55 32.79
N GLY A 201 0.15 -26.93 32.12
CA GLY A 201 1.25 -27.69 32.71
C GLY A 201 0.92 -29.13 33.07
N VAL A 202 -0.14 -29.72 32.50
CA VAL A 202 -0.49 -31.15 32.67
C VAL A 202 0.37 -32.04 31.76
N ILE A 203 0.81 -31.49 30.64
CA ILE A 203 1.77 -32.12 29.73
C ILE A 203 3.02 -31.24 29.70
N SER A 204 4.12 -31.75 30.25
CA SER A 204 5.43 -31.10 30.25
C SER A 204 6.21 -31.55 29.00
N ILE A 205 6.67 -30.58 28.19
CA ILE A 205 7.39 -30.83 26.94
C ILE A 205 8.57 -29.87 26.85
N HIS A 206 9.77 -30.38 26.56
CA HIS A 206 10.90 -29.52 26.22
C HIS A 206 10.75 -29.01 24.78
N GLN A 207 10.72 -27.69 24.58
CA GLN A 207 10.70 -27.13 23.23
C GLN A 207 12.01 -27.46 22.51
N ASN A 208 11.92 -28.23 21.43
CA ASN A 208 13.10 -28.57 20.64
C ASN A 208 13.63 -27.29 19.95
N ALA A 209 14.83 -26.85 20.35
CA ALA A 209 15.45 -25.60 19.92
C ALA A 209 15.75 -25.57 18.40
N LEU A 210 15.91 -26.74 17.75
CA LEU A 210 16.15 -26.84 16.31
C LEU A 210 14.91 -26.56 15.46
N HIS A 211 13.71 -26.87 15.97
CA HIS A 211 12.49 -26.84 15.14
C HIS A 211 11.45 -25.79 15.55
N LYS A 212 11.66 -25.04 16.65
CA LYS A 212 10.72 -24.02 17.18
C LYS A 212 9.25 -24.51 17.24
N ARG A 213 9.03 -25.82 17.36
CA ARG A 213 7.74 -26.50 17.31
C ARG A 213 7.62 -27.49 18.47
N VAL A 214 6.38 -27.71 18.90
CA VAL A 214 6.05 -28.77 19.86
C VAL A 214 5.96 -30.09 19.11
N LEU A 215 6.84 -31.02 19.43
CA LEU A 215 6.95 -32.35 18.83
C LEU A 215 6.87 -33.42 19.92
N PHE A 216 6.27 -34.55 19.59
CA PHE A 216 6.14 -35.73 20.46
C PHE A 216 6.83 -36.92 19.79
N PRO A 217 7.45 -37.84 20.54
CA PRO A 217 7.99 -39.07 19.95
C PRO A 217 6.86 -39.88 19.28
N ASP A 218 7.08 -40.31 18.04
CA ASP A 218 6.19 -41.21 17.31
C ASP A 218 6.35 -42.65 17.81
N ALA A 219 5.80 -42.89 19.01
CA ALA A 219 5.85 -44.18 19.69
C ALA A 219 4.45 -44.56 20.19
N ALA A 220 4.13 -45.86 20.12
CA ALA A 220 2.86 -46.39 20.64
C ALA A 220 2.66 -46.05 22.12
N ALA A 221 3.75 -45.97 22.89
CA ALA A 221 3.75 -45.54 24.29
C ALA A 221 3.27 -44.08 24.47
N THR A 222 3.63 -43.16 23.56
CA THR A 222 3.20 -41.76 23.58
C THR A 222 1.69 -41.66 23.34
N ILE A 223 1.18 -42.43 22.39
CA ILE A 223 -0.25 -42.45 22.05
C ILE A 223 -1.07 -43.02 23.22
N ALA A 224 -0.62 -44.14 23.78
CA ALA A 224 -1.24 -44.76 24.95
C ALA A 224 -1.25 -43.82 26.18
N ALA A 225 -0.12 -43.14 26.44
CA ALA A 225 -0.03 -42.17 27.54
C ALA A 225 -1.03 -41.02 27.41
N ILE A 226 -1.26 -40.52 26.19
CA ILE A 226 -2.25 -39.46 25.91
C ILE A 226 -3.68 -39.96 26.07
N GLN A 227 -3.96 -41.22 25.69
CA GLN A 227 -5.26 -41.84 25.89
C GLN A 227 -5.53 -42.13 27.38
N GLU A 228 -4.54 -42.55 28.15
CA GLU A 228 -4.62 -42.74 29.60
C GLU A 228 -4.83 -41.40 30.35
N LEU A 229 -4.24 -40.31 29.85
CA LEU A 229 -4.50 -38.97 30.36
C LEU A 229 -5.94 -38.49 30.03
N LYS A 230 -6.48 -38.91 28.89
CA LYS A 230 -7.88 -38.60 28.51
C LYS A 230 -8.88 -39.37 29.37
N SER A 231 -8.61 -40.65 29.66
CA SER A 231 -9.46 -41.49 30.51
C SER A 231 -9.31 -41.22 32.01
N GLY A 232 -8.31 -40.42 32.41
CA GLY A 232 -8.08 -40.03 33.81
C GLY A 232 -7.26 -41.05 34.61
N VAL A 233 -6.73 -42.09 33.96
CA VAL A 233 -5.84 -43.09 34.58
C VAL A 233 -4.49 -42.47 34.97
N ARG A 234 -4.01 -41.49 34.19
CA ARG A 234 -2.85 -40.66 34.54
C ARG A 234 -3.26 -39.21 34.67
N GLN A 235 -2.64 -38.50 35.62
CA GLN A 235 -2.95 -37.09 35.91
C GLN A 235 -1.92 -36.10 35.36
N HIS A 236 -0.70 -36.56 35.06
CA HIS A 236 0.38 -35.72 34.54
C HIS A 236 1.24 -36.54 33.57
N LEU A 237 1.72 -35.90 32.50
CA LEU A 237 2.65 -36.49 31.55
C LEU A 237 3.89 -35.62 31.42
N ASP A 238 5.06 -36.25 31.50
CA ASP A 238 6.34 -35.57 31.33
C ASP A 238 7.12 -36.21 30.17
N PHE A 239 7.31 -35.43 29.11
CA PHE A 239 8.08 -35.80 27.92
C PHE A 239 9.47 -35.13 27.90
N THR A 240 9.97 -34.65 29.04
CA THR A 240 11.29 -33.99 29.13
C THR A 240 12.47 -34.96 29.07
N GLN A 241 12.28 -36.25 29.35
CA GLN A 241 13.37 -37.25 29.46
C GLN A 241 13.55 -38.17 28.25
N SER A 242 12.62 -38.20 27.29
CA SER A 242 12.67 -39.11 26.14
C SER A 242 13.54 -38.60 24.98
N ALA A 243 14.62 -37.86 25.28
CA ALA A 243 15.58 -37.33 24.29
C ALA A 243 16.99 -37.94 24.43
N THR A 244 17.08 -39.16 24.96
CA THR A 244 18.34 -39.92 24.97
C THR A 244 18.06 -41.35 24.51
N GLU A 245 18.04 -41.52 23.18
CA GLU A 245 18.68 -42.62 22.44
C GLU A 245 18.68 -42.28 20.94
#